data_AF-A0A935WSZ3-F1
#
_entry.id   AF-A0A935WSZ3-F1
#
_cell.length_a   1.000
_cell.length_b   1.000
_cell.length_c   1.000
_cell.angle_alpha   90.00
_cell.angle_beta   90.00
_cell.angle_gamma   90.00
#
_symmetry.space_group_name_H-M   'P 1'
#
loop_
_entity.id
_entity.type
_entity.pdbx_description
1 polymer ?
#
loop_
_entity_poly.entity_id
_entity_poly.type
_entity_poly.pdbx_seq_one_letter_code
_entity_poly.pdbx_strand_id
1 'polypeptide(L)'
;MDTQRSSLGIEALLRAPIKGPPLTPDVHDAAQRMLGAPMSLEHLSRIFQPTFPGVRVFAVEVRLTPDAALEITLVGVDRSGHPVFTGARTLAEGRDGSLELHRGLDHVVDAYQTRNITIDLLDRELELLRCCDSGPAARLTTDAEGADRYAYALRGFVFADETDEGPPMHSVRALDPASDRHRLIEASKGVVESAARRQGLGRIAIEAAWEQFGSARTPWDLARVTLPSAQPLYAEGDDGEMGVGAMGREYLLSPEAPAWRGALYAKPRDAVTQRRGEDYRRRQTTRANQRLERELEDAVHDINGRVRSARLAAIRQLGMIGPTQLAPILKPFVDQEDRKIALAARQTLRTLAGVDLPDKILAFAESRDHEARRRGLAYRVLAEYYPARIRDRLTMIRVNPDARIQRGIIPAVVPEVGAAGLASFLAANPWPTNDTPARPGLLELRIELIERLARMTDPITLPALMAAFRAQPAPPPAEMLALSRALVAFRDPRAQRTLLEVAGRFERPAIP
;
A
#
# COMPACT_ATOMS: atom_id res chain seq x y z
N MET A 1 19.39 9.21 -10.96
CA MET A 1 20.32 10.15 -10.30
C MET A 1 19.51 11.17 -9.49
N ASP A 2 18.69 10.72 -8.52
CA ASP A 2 17.85 11.64 -7.72
C ASP A 2 17.35 11.02 -6.38
N THR A 3 18.12 10.09 -5.82
CA THR A 3 17.83 9.42 -4.53
C THR A 3 18.62 10.01 -3.35
N GLN A 4 19.31 11.14 -3.57
CA GLN A 4 20.12 11.86 -2.57
C GLN A 4 19.61 13.28 -2.30
N ARG A 5 18.35 13.61 -2.57
CA ARG A 5 17.72 14.73 -1.86
C ARG A 5 17.47 14.27 -0.43
N SER A 6 18.42 14.58 0.43
CA SER A 6 18.36 14.29 1.86
C SER A 6 17.00 14.67 2.43
N SER A 7 16.52 13.86 3.37
CA SER A 7 15.53 14.31 4.35
C SER A 7 16.16 15.45 5.14
N LEU A 8 16.13 16.67 4.59
CA LEU A 8 16.40 17.86 5.36
C LEU A 8 15.39 17.86 6.51
N GLY A 9 15.88 18.03 7.74
CA GLY A 9 15.00 18.26 8.90
C GLY A 9 14.15 19.51 8.67
N ILE A 10 13.02 19.62 9.37
CA ILE A 10 12.07 20.72 9.15
C ILE A 10 12.75 22.07 9.40
N GLU A 11 13.64 22.19 10.39
CA GLU A 11 14.45 23.39 10.61
C GLU A 11 15.27 23.80 9.37
N ALA A 12 15.88 22.83 8.69
CA ALA A 12 16.65 23.08 7.47
C ALA A 12 15.74 23.43 6.27
N LEU A 13 14.50 22.96 6.26
CA LEU A 13 13.49 23.32 5.25
C LEU A 13 12.96 24.74 5.47
N LEU A 14 12.72 25.15 6.71
CA LEU A 14 12.28 26.52 7.03
C LEU A 14 13.34 27.57 6.67
N ARG A 15 14.63 27.20 6.68
CA ARG A 15 15.75 28.08 6.29
C ARG A 15 16.13 28.00 4.81
N ALA A 16 15.50 27.12 4.03
CA ALA A 16 15.85 26.92 2.63
C ALA A 16 15.34 28.07 1.74
N PRO A 17 16.01 28.37 0.61
CA PRO A 17 15.52 29.35 -0.35
C PRO A 17 14.19 28.91 -0.98
N ILE A 18 13.27 29.85 -1.15
CA ILE A 18 11.93 29.61 -1.69
C ILE A 18 12.03 29.03 -3.13
N LYS A 19 11.29 27.95 -3.38
CA LYS A 19 11.18 27.27 -4.68
C LYS A 19 9.72 26.90 -4.92
N GLY A 20 9.32 26.84 -6.18
CA GLY A 20 7.95 26.50 -6.59
C GLY A 20 7.01 27.71 -6.68
N PRO A 21 5.74 27.48 -7.07
CA PRO A 21 4.76 28.55 -7.22
C PRO A 21 4.52 29.27 -5.89
N PRO A 22 4.48 30.62 -5.90
CA PRO A 22 4.21 31.39 -4.69
C PRO A 22 2.77 31.16 -4.22
N LEU A 23 2.56 31.33 -2.91
CA LEU A 23 1.22 31.42 -2.34
C LEU A 23 0.61 32.79 -2.73
N THR A 24 -0.71 32.93 -2.61
CA THR A 24 -1.32 34.26 -2.71
C THR A 24 -0.74 35.16 -1.60
N PRO A 25 -0.63 36.49 -1.83
CA PRO A 25 0.04 37.38 -0.88
C PRO A 25 -0.47 37.24 0.56
N ASP A 26 -1.78 37.23 0.77
CA ASP A 26 -2.39 37.13 2.10
C ASP A 26 -2.05 35.79 2.79
N VAL A 27 -2.04 34.69 2.02
CA VAL A 27 -1.70 33.36 2.52
C VAL A 27 -0.19 33.26 2.80
N HIS A 28 0.63 33.89 1.97
CA HIS A 28 2.08 33.95 2.16
C HIS A 28 2.44 34.69 3.44
N ASP A 29 1.84 35.87 3.66
CA ASP A 29 2.09 36.71 4.83
C ASP A 29 1.62 36.01 6.12
N ALA A 30 0.46 35.35 6.09
CA ALA A 30 -0.02 34.54 7.20
C ALA A 30 0.92 33.36 7.49
N ALA A 31 1.37 32.63 6.46
CA ALA A 31 2.27 31.49 6.62
C ALA A 31 3.64 31.93 7.15
N GLN A 32 4.17 33.05 6.68
CA GLN A 32 5.41 33.62 7.16
C GLN A 32 5.33 34.04 8.63
N ARG A 33 4.20 34.64 9.03
CA ARG A 33 3.96 35.01 10.42
C ARG A 33 3.91 33.79 11.33
N MET A 34 3.12 32.77 10.96
CA MET A 34 2.91 31.57 11.78
C MET A 34 4.13 30.65 11.85
N LEU A 35 4.86 30.50 10.74
CA LEU A 35 5.97 29.55 10.64
C LEU A 35 7.34 30.22 10.76
N GLY A 36 7.39 31.55 10.89
CA GLY A 36 8.61 32.34 11.02
C GLY A 36 9.48 32.40 9.76
N ALA A 37 8.99 31.89 8.62
CA ALA A 37 9.75 31.84 7.37
C ALA A 37 8.81 31.91 6.15
N PRO A 38 9.25 32.53 5.04
CA PRO A 38 8.41 32.69 3.86
C PRO A 38 8.16 31.36 3.15
N MET A 39 6.90 31.05 2.86
CA MET A 39 6.47 29.72 2.39
C MET A 39 5.98 29.69 0.93
N SER A 40 6.12 28.52 0.32
CA SER A 40 5.53 28.14 -0.97
C SER A 40 4.82 26.79 -0.87
N LEU A 41 4.01 26.43 -1.87
CA LEU A 41 3.38 25.10 -1.93
C LEU A 41 4.42 23.97 -1.91
N GLU A 42 5.57 24.15 -2.59
CA GLU A 42 6.65 23.16 -2.58
C GLU A 42 7.28 23.03 -1.18
N HIS A 43 7.42 24.12 -0.42
CA HIS A 43 7.92 24.04 0.96
C HIS A 43 6.96 23.27 1.86
N LEU A 44 5.68 23.61 1.83
CA LEU A 44 4.65 22.92 2.62
C LEU A 44 4.58 21.43 2.26
N SER A 45 4.66 21.10 0.96
CA SER A 45 4.75 19.71 0.49
C SER A 45 5.92 18.94 1.10
N ARG A 46 7.07 19.59 1.28
CA ARG A 46 8.28 18.99 1.84
C ARG A 46 8.26 18.88 3.36
N ILE A 47 7.64 19.85 4.05
CA ILE A 47 7.45 19.80 5.51
C ILE A 47 6.64 18.55 5.88
N PHE A 48 5.54 18.30 5.17
CA PHE A 48 4.67 17.15 5.39
C PHE A 48 5.10 15.89 4.61
N GLN A 49 6.30 15.88 4.03
CA GLN A 49 6.81 14.71 3.33
C GLN A 49 7.21 13.64 4.36
N PRO A 50 6.53 12.47 4.38
CA PRO A 50 6.90 11.40 5.28
C PRO A 50 8.28 10.85 4.93
N THR A 51 8.94 10.27 5.94
CA THR A 51 10.33 9.83 5.85
C THR A 51 10.48 8.53 5.05
N PHE A 52 9.40 7.74 4.98
CA PHE A 52 9.42 6.48 4.25
C PHE A 52 9.51 6.68 2.72
N PRO A 53 10.30 5.86 2.02
CA PRO A 53 10.50 6.02 0.59
C PRO A 53 9.29 5.53 -0.22
N GLY A 54 8.87 6.31 -1.22
CA GLY A 54 7.94 5.88 -2.25
C GLY A 54 6.56 6.50 -2.23
N VAL A 55 6.29 7.42 -1.32
CA VAL A 55 5.17 8.36 -1.40
C VAL A 55 5.72 9.77 -1.51
N ARG A 56 5.14 10.59 -2.37
CA ARG A 56 5.42 12.02 -2.48
C ARG A 56 4.20 12.80 -2.03
N VAL A 57 4.39 13.77 -1.16
CA VAL A 57 3.32 14.62 -0.65
C VAL A 57 3.29 15.92 -1.42
N PHE A 58 2.07 16.37 -1.71
CA PHE A 58 1.80 17.64 -2.35
C PHE A 58 0.80 18.42 -1.47
N ALA A 59 1.18 19.63 -1.09
CA ALA A 59 0.21 20.65 -0.69
C ALA A 59 -0.45 21.15 -1.97
N VAL A 60 -1.72 20.78 -2.17
CA VAL A 60 -2.45 21.05 -3.41
C VAL A 60 -3.30 22.30 -3.32
N GLU A 61 -3.66 22.70 -2.11
CA GLU A 61 -4.45 23.89 -1.82
C GLU A 61 -4.02 24.45 -0.47
N VAL A 62 -3.89 25.78 -0.40
CA VAL A 62 -3.71 26.51 0.85
C VAL A 62 -4.62 27.73 0.82
N ARG A 63 -5.44 27.88 1.84
CA ARG A 63 -6.39 28.98 1.94
C ARG A 63 -6.35 29.60 3.33
N LEU A 64 -6.60 30.91 3.39
CA LEU A 64 -6.77 31.63 4.62
C LEU A 64 -8.26 31.68 4.96
N THR A 65 -8.63 31.24 6.14
CA THR A 65 -10.01 31.31 6.64
C THR A 65 -10.33 32.70 7.18
N PRO A 66 -11.61 33.05 7.40
CA PRO A 66 -11.99 34.36 7.92
C PRO A 66 -11.42 34.70 9.30
N ASP A 67 -11.10 33.69 10.11
CA ASP A 67 -10.43 33.78 11.41
C ASP A 67 -8.89 33.77 11.30
N ALA A 68 -8.37 33.99 10.09
CA ALA A 68 -6.94 34.06 9.77
C ALA A 68 -6.16 32.75 10.02
N ALA A 69 -6.83 31.60 10.03
CA ALA A 69 -6.19 30.30 10.06
C ALA A 69 -5.81 29.83 8.64
N LEU A 70 -4.69 29.12 8.52
CA LEU A 70 -4.22 28.55 7.26
C LEU A 70 -4.67 27.11 7.14
N GLU A 71 -5.59 26.85 6.23
CA GLU A 71 -5.98 25.49 5.87
C GLU A 71 -5.14 24.99 4.70
N ILE A 72 -4.54 23.82 4.88
CA ILE A 72 -3.63 23.16 3.94
C ILE A 72 -4.22 21.81 3.59
N THR A 73 -4.49 21.59 2.32
CA THR A 73 -4.91 20.29 1.79
C THR A 73 -3.70 19.53 1.27
N LEU A 74 -3.49 18.32 1.80
CA LEU A 74 -2.38 17.43 1.48
C LEU A 74 -2.85 16.22 0.69
N VAL A 75 -2.10 15.86 -0.34
CA VAL A 75 -2.28 14.63 -1.10
C VAL A 75 -0.96 13.89 -1.18
N GLY A 76 -0.93 12.66 -0.67
CA GLY A 76 0.18 11.73 -0.84
C GLY A 76 -0.04 10.84 -2.05
N VAL A 77 0.93 10.80 -2.95
CA VAL A 77 0.88 10.01 -4.19
C VAL A 77 2.03 9.01 -4.21
N ASP A 78 1.76 7.77 -4.57
CA ASP A 78 2.81 6.75 -4.68
C ASP A 78 3.68 6.88 -5.94
N ARG A 79 4.68 6.00 -6.07
CA ARG A 79 5.58 5.96 -7.25
C ARG A 79 4.88 5.69 -8.58
N SER A 80 3.64 5.21 -8.56
CA SER A 80 2.83 4.95 -9.75
C SER A 80 1.84 6.08 -10.06
N GLY A 81 1.87 7.17 -9.28
CA GLY A 81 0.99 8.31 -9.51
C GLY A 81 -0.39 8.17 -8.89
N HIS A 82 -0.64 7.15 -8.06
CA HIS A 82 -1.94 6.94 -7.42
C HIS A 82 -2.00 7.64 -6.06
N PRO A 83 -3.10 8.34 -5.72
CA PRO A 83 -3.27 8.92 -4.39
C PRO A 83 -3.40 7.79 -3.36
N VAL A 84 -2.61 7.87 -2.30
CA VAL A 84 -2.57 6.89 -1.21
C VAL A 84 -2.95 7.46 0.14
N PHE A 85 -2.85 8.79 0.29
CA PHE A 85 -3.54 9.48 1.37
C PHE A 85 -4.02 10.87 0.94
N THR A 86 -5.07 11.34 1.59
CA THR A 86 -5.56 12.72 1.53
C THR A 86 -5.84 13.20 2.95
N GLY A 87 -5.41 14.41 3.27
CA GLY A 87 -5.54 14.96 4.62
C GLY A 87 -5.62 16.48 4.62
N ALA A 88 -6.17 17.05 5.69
CA ALA A 88 -6.23 18.48 5.90
C ALA A 88 -5.48 18.87 7.17
N ARG A 89 -4.78 20.00 7.14
CA ARG A 89 -4.12 20.62 8.29
C ARG A 89 -4.56 22.06 8.40
N THR A 90 -4.87 22.51 9.60
CA THR A 90 -5.15 23.91 9.87
C THR A 90 -4.11 24.46 10.82
N LEU A 91 -3.43 25.53 10.45
CA LEU A 91 -2.53 26.27 11.34
C LEU A 91 -3.24 27.52 11.81
N ALA A 92 -3.28 27.73 13.12
CA ALA A 92 -3.85 28.91 13.74
C ALA A 92 -2.88 29.48 14.76
N GLU A 93 -2.99 30.79 15.00
CA GLU A 93 -2.24 31.45 16.06
C GLU A 93 -3.15 31.56 17.29
N GLY A 94 -2.71 30.99 18.40
CA GLY A 94 -3.36 31.10 19.69
C GLY A 94 -3.34 32.54 20.20
N ARG A 95 -4.15 32.82 21.22
CA ARG A 95 -4.25 34.18 21.81
C ARG A 95 -2.96 34.68 22.44
N ASP A 96 -2.11 33.76 22.85
CA ASP A 96 -0.79 34.02 23.43
C ASP A 96 0.32 34.07 22.37
N GLY A 97 -0.03 33.98 21.07
CA GLY A 97 0.91 33.94 19.96
C GLY A 97 1.50 32.55 19.69
N SER A 98 1.07 31.51 20.42
CA SER A 98 1.52 30.15 20.19
C SER A 98 0.95 29.57 18.90
N LEU A 99 1.67 28.64 18.27
CA LEU A 99 1.22 27.97 17.06
C LEU A 99 0.34 26.79 17.44
N GLU A 100 -0.87 26.78 16.90
CA GLU A 100 -1.83 25.68 16.99
C GLU A 100 -1.91 24.96 15.65
N LEU A 101 -1.69 23.64 15.66
CA LEU A 101 -1.88 22.80 14.49
C LEU A 101 -3.09 21.90 14.74
N HIS A 102 -4.09 21.98 13.87
CA HIS A 102 -5.25 21.10 13.86
C HIS A 102 -5.13 20.11 12.71
N ARG A 103 -5.25 18.82 13.03
CA ARG A 103 -5.22 17.72 12.09
C ARG A 103 -6.63 17.22 11.81
N GLY A 104 -7.08 17.38 10.57
CA GLY A 104 -8.30 16.75 10.08
C GLY A 104 -8.11 15.24 9.86
N LEU A 105 -9.21 14.54 9.58
CA LEU A 105 -9.20 13.09 9.36
C LEU A 105 -8.43 12.72 8.08
N ASP A 106 -7.38 11.93 8.24
CA ASP A 106 -6.59 11.42 7.10
C ASP A 106 -7.26 10.18 6.53
N HIS A 107 -7.60 10.23 5.24
CA HIS A 107 -8.03 9.04 4.53
C HIS A 107 -6.81 8.34 3.92
N VAL A 108 -6.42 7.18 4.47
CA VAL A 108 -5.28 6.38 4.00
C VAL A 108 -5.76 5.06 3.40
N VAL A 109 -5.32 4.74 2.18
CA VAL A 109 -5.68 3.48 1.50
C VAL A 109 -5.11 2.27 2.28
N ASP A 110 -5.91 1.21 2.43
CA ASP A 110 -5.60 0.02 3.25
C ASP A 110 -4.20 -0.56 3.05
N ALA A 111 -3.72 -0.61 1.80
CA ALA A 111 -2.38 -1.13 1.46
C ALA A 111 -1.24 -0.33 2.12
N TYR A 112 -1.50 0.91 2.54
CA TYR A 112 -0.55 1.83 3.16
C TYR A 112 -0.85 2.11 4.63
N GLN A 113 -1.99 1.66 5.18
CA GLN A 113 -2.27 1.75 6.61
C GLN A 113 -1.24 0.98 7.46
N THR A 114 -0.79 -0.17 6.98
CA THR A 114 0.29 -0.96 7.63
C THR A 114 1.66 -0.29 7.63
N ARG A 115 1.82 0.79 6.85
CA ARG A 115 3.07 1.57 6.76
C ARG A 115 3.05 2.80 7.66
N ASN A 116 2.03 2.94 8.50
CA ASN A 116 1.90 3.98 9.53
C ASN A 116 2.14 5.42 9.01
N ILE A 117 1.63 5.75 7.81
CA ILE A 117 1.69 7.10 7.24
C ILE A 117 1.19 8.14 8.25
N THR A 118 0.13 7.81 8.98
CA THR A 118 -0.45 8.65 10.01
C THR A 118 0.56 9.05 11.09
N ILE A 119 1.39 8.09 11.53
CA ILE A 119 2.41 8.31 12.57
C ILE A 119 3.56 9.14 12.02
N ASP A 120 4.02 8.86 10.80
CA ASP A 120 5.08 9.66 10.17
C ASP A 120 4.66 11.12 9.99
N LEU A 121 3.43 11.37 9.55
CA LEU A 121 2.88 12.73 9.44
C LEU A 121 2.76 13.40 10.82
N LEU A 122 2.37 12.64 11.85
CA LEU A 122 2.32 13.11 13.23
C LEU A 122 3.70 13.58 13.70
N ASP A 123 4.72 12.76 13.49
CA ASP A 123 6.10 13.09 13.90
C ASP A 123 6.60 14.36 13.20
N ARG A 124 6.22 14.56 11.93
CA ARG A 124 6.51 15.81 11.19
C ARG A 124 5.78 17.03 11.75
N GLU A 125 4.50 16.89 12.07
CA GLU A 125 3.69 17.96 12.69
C GLU A 125 4.31 18.40 14.03
N LEU A 126 4.76 17.44 14.84
CA LEU A 126 5.42 17.71 16.11
C LEU A 126 6.81 18.32 15.93
N GLU A 127 7.59 17.86 14.94
CA GLU A 127 8.87 18.47 14.60
C GLU A 127 8.68 19.93 14.14
N LEU A 128 7.63 20.22 13.37
CA LEU A 128 7.29 21.58 12.94
C LEU A 128 7.01 22.50 14.14
N LEU A 129 6.13 22.06 15.06
CA LEU A 129 5.82 22.82 16.27
C LEU A 129 7.06 23.11 17.12
N ARG A 130 8.00 22.16 17.21
CA ARG A 130 9.27 22.36 17.91
C ARG A 130 10.19 23.36 17.21
N CYS A 131 10.22 23.36 15.88
CA CYS A 131 11.09 24.25 15.10
C CYS A 131 10.61 25.70 15.07
N CYS A 132 9.30 25.93 15.17
CA CYS A 132 8.72 27.27 15.15
C CYS A 132 8.80 27.99 16.52
N ASP A 133 9.50 27.40 17.50
CA ASP A 133 9.75 27.95 18.85
C ASP A 133 8.52 28.62 19.48
N SER A 134 7.35 28.00 19.30
CA SER A 134 6.04 28.65 19.44
C SER A 134 5.55 28.72 20.89
N GLY A 135 6.49 28.71 21.85
CA GLY A 135 6.23 28.74 23.27
C GLY A 135 5.75 27.41 23.86
N PRO A 136 5.63 27.32 25.20
CA PRO A 136 5.22 26.11 25.91
C PRO A 136 3.75 25.71 25.68
N ALA A 137 2.95 26.59 25.08
CA ALA A 137 1.53 26.38 24.80
C ALA A 137 1.25 25.88 23.36
N ALA A 138 2.29 25.74 22.53
CA ALA A 138 2.15 25.19 21.18
C ALA A 138 1.48 23.81 21.24
N ARG A 139 0.41 23.62 20.47
CA ARG A 139 -0.43 22.43 20.58
C ARG A 139 -0.78 21.82 19.23
N LEU A 140 -0.79 20.50 19.22
CA LEU A 140 -1.34 19.69 18.14
C LEU A 140 -2.69 19.15 18.60
N THR A 141 -3.74 19.45 17.84
CA THR A 141 -5.08 18.89 18.07
C THR A 141 -5.49 18.06 16.87
N THR A 142 -6.38 17.09 17.07
CA THR A 142 -6.80 16.19 16.00
C THR A 142 -8.27 15.82 16.18
N ASP A 143 -9.00 15.75 15.07
CA ASP A 143 -10.33 15.13 15.02
C ASP A 143 -10.16 13.61 15.04
N ALA A 144 -9.84 13.07 16.22
CA ALA A 144 -9.68 11.63 16.40
C ALA A 144 -11.00 10.99 16.86
N GLU A 145 -11.51 10.05 16.07
CA GLU A 145 -12.63 9.18 16.44
C GLU A 145 -12.13 7.74 16.68
N GLY A 146 -12.69 7.06 17.68
CA GLY A 146 -12.47 5.62 17.88
C GLY A 146 -11.00 5.19 18.11
N ALA A 147 -10.43 4.42 17.18
CA ALA A 147 -9.11 3.78 17.34
C ALA A 147 -7.93 4.75 17.28
N ASP A 148 -8.12 5.90 16.63
CA ASP A 148 -7.07 6.91 16.50
C ASP A 148 -6.79 7.60 17.84
N ARG A 149 -7.83 7.82 18.67
CA ARG A 149 -7.65 8.33 20.05
C ARG A 149 -6.72 7.44 20.89
N TYR A 150 -6.81 6.12 20.71
CA TYR A 150 -5.99 5.15 21.43
C TYR A 150 -4.50 5.20 20.99
N ALA A 151 -4.24 5.38 19.69
CA ALA A 151 -2.88 5.48 19.17
C ALA A 151 -2.17 6.76 19.67
N TYR A 152 -2.91 7.88 19.77
CA TYR A 152 -2.41 9.13 20.32
C TYR A 152 -2.20 9.05 21.85
N ALA A 153 -3.15 8.45 22.60
CA ALA A 153 -3.00 8.27 24.05
C ALA A 153 -1.77 7.40 24.41
N LEU A 154 -1.47 6.34 23.65
CA LEU A 154 -0.27 5.49 23.86
C LEU A 154 1.06 6.23 23.67
N ARG A 155 1.05 7.41 23.06
CA ARG A 155 2.23 8.26 22.85
C ARG A 155 2.27 9.45 23.81
N GLY A 156 1.34 9.51 24.77
CA GLY A 156 1.33 10.51 25.84
C GLY A 156 0.64 11.83 25.48
N PHE A 157 -0.22 11.85 24.45
CA PHE A 157 -1.00 13.03 24.09
C PHE A 157 -2.26 13.17 24.96
N VAL A 158 -2.61 14.41 25.30
CA VAL A 158 -3.83 14.83 26.04
C VAL A 158 -4.72 15.61 25.09
N PHE A 159 -6.02 15.35 25.04
CA PHE A 159 -6.93 16.01 24.08
C PHE A 159 -7.44 17.36 24.60
N ALA A 160 -7.75 18.30 23.71
CA ALA A 160 -8.15 19.67 24.07
C ALA A 160 -9.53 19.76 24.76
N ASP A 161 -10.38 18.75 24.59
CA ASP A 161 -11.62 18.56 25.35
C ASP A 161 -11.36 17.98 26.75
N GLU A 162 -10.10 17.69 27.09
CA GLU A 162 -9.67 17.10 28.36
C GLU A 162 -8.88 18.09 29.27
N THR A 163 -8.72 19.36 28.84
CA THR A 163 -8.08 20.43 29.62
C THR A 163 -9.09 21.51 30.05
N ASP A 164 -8.83 22.21 31.15
CA ASP A 164 -9.71 23.27 31.71
C ASP A 164 -9.91 24.47 30.75
N GLU A 165 -9.11 24.58 29.69
CA GLU A 165 -9.17 25.64 28.69
C GLU A 165 -10.21 25.40 27.58
N GLY A 166 -10.65 24.14 27.38
CA GLY A 166 -11.65 23.74 26.37
C GLY A 166 -11.19 23.85 24.91
N PRO A 167 -11.99 23.34 23.93
CA PRO A 167 -11.68 23.50 22.52
C PRO A 167 -11.72 24.99 22.12
N PRO A 168 -10.97 25.42 21.08
CA PRO A 168 -10.94 26.81 20.67
C PRO A 168 -12.36 27.34 20.39
N MET A 169 -12.63 28.58 20.84
CA MET A 169 -13.96 29.23 20.76
C MET A 169 -14.53 29.38 19.34
N HIS A 170 -13.78 29.02 18.30
CA HIS A 170 -14.22 29.03 16.91
C HIS A 170 -14.60 27.64 16.36
N SER A 171 -14.61 26.60 17.20
CA SER A 171 -15.23 25.32 16.86
C SER A 171 -16.75 25.50 16.73
N VAL A 172 -17.30 25.07 15.59
CA VAL A 172 -18.75 25.05 15.27
C VAL A 172 -19.59 24.33 16.35
N ARG A 173 -18.95 23.59 17.27
CA ARG A 173 -19.59 22.85 18.37
C ARG A 173 -19.90 23.68 19.63
N ALA A 174 -19.50 24.95 19.74
CA ALA A 174 -19.67 25.75 20.96
C ALA A 174 -21.10 26.25 21.27
N LEU A 175 -22.13 25.87 20.49
CA LEU A 175 -23.44 26.55 20.51
C LEU A 175 -24.61 25.83 21.24
N ASP A 176 -24.49 24.57 21.71
CA ASP A 176 -25.55 23.94 22.53
C ASP A 176 -25.06 22.77 23.42
N PRO A 177 -24.60 23.07 24.66
CA PRO A 177 -24.07 22.07 25.59
C PRO A 177 -25.11 21.06 26.11
N ALA A 178 -26.41 21.40 26.08
CA ALA A 178 -27.47 20.56 26.64
C ALA A 178 -27.90 19.46 25.66
N SER A 179 -27.90 19.78 24.36
CA SER A 179 -28.12 18.83 23.27
C SER A 179 -27.00 17.79 23.17
N ASP A 180 -25.74 18.20 23.38
CA ASP A 180 -24.60 17.27 23.37
C ASP A 180 -24.60 16.30 24.54
N ARG A 181 -25.07 16.70 25.74
CA ARG A 181 -25.20 15.78 26.90
C ARG A 181 -26.11 14.60 26.59
N HIS A 182 -27.27 14.84 25.96
CA HIS A 182 -28.22 13.78 25.64
C HIS A 182 -27.67 12.86 24.53
N ARG A 183 -27.03 13.44 23.51
CA ARG A 183 -26.39 12.69 22.41
C ARG A 183 -25.18 11.88 22.88
N LEU A 184 -24.39 12.39 23.81
CA LEU A 184 -23.26 11.67 24.42
C LEU A 184 -23.75 10.47 25.22
N ILE A 185 -24.80 10.59 26.04
CA ILE A 185 -25.33 9.46 26.82
C ILE A 185 -25.93 8.39 25.89
N GLU A 186 -26.61 8.80 24.82
CA GLU A 186 -27.15 7.88 23.81
C GLU A 186 -26.05 7.17 23.00
N ALA A 187 -25.02 7.90 22.58
CA ALA A 187 -23.86 7.36 21.86
C ALA A 187 -22.99 6.46 22.76
N SER A 188 -22.88 6.80 24.05
CA SER A 188 -22.11 6.05 25.05
C SER A 188 -22.64 4.64 25.24
N LYS A 189 -23.96 4.40 25.12
CA LYS A 189 -24.52 3.04 25.14
C LYS A 189 -23.96 2.18 24.01
N GLY A 190 -23.93 2.71 22.78
CA GLY A 190 -23.36 2.03 21.63
C GLY A 190 -21.85 1.78 21.79
N VAL A 191 -21.12 2.71 22.41
CA VAL A 191 -19.67 2.59 22.67
C VAL A 191 -19.37 1.57 23.76
N VAL A 192 -20.13 1.55 24.87
CA VAL A 192 -19.96 0.58 25.96
C VAL A 192 -20.33 -0.82 25.51
N GLU A 193 -21.42 -1.00 24.75
CA GLU A 193 -21.77 -2.31 24.17
C GLU A 193 -20.74 -2.79 23.15
N SER A 194 -20.20 -1.88 22.34
CA SER A 194 -19.19 -2.19 21.32
C SER A 194 -17.81 -2.45 21.97
N ALA A 195 -17.44 -1.71 23.00
CA ALA A 195 -16.23 -1.93 23.80
C ALA A 195 -16.33 -3.23 24.61
N ALA A 196 -17.49 -3.51 25.22
CA ALA A 196 -17.75 -4.75 25.93
C ALA A 196 -17.74 -5.97 25.00
N ARG A 197 -18.31 -5.87 23.78
CA ARG A 197 -18.19 -6.92 22.75
C ARG A 197 -16.76 -7.08 22.23
N ARG A 198 -15.98 -6.00 22.12
CA ARG A 198 -14.57 -6.03 21.67
C ARG A 198 -13.61 -6.53 22.76
N GLN A 199 -13.93 -6.31 24.03
CA GLN A 199 -13.09 -6.66 25.18
C GLN A 199 -13.59 -7.88 25.96
N GLY A 200 -14.77 -8.42 25.63
CA GLY A 200 -15.34 -9.60 26.29
C GLY A 200 -15.84 -9.33 27.70
N LEU A 201 -16.31 -8.11 28.00
CA LEU A 201 -16.79 -7.74 29.33
C LEU A 201 -18.14 -8.41 29.62
N GLY A 202 -18.26 -9.05 30.77
CA GLY A 202 -19.47 -9.74 31.20
C GLY A 202 -20.64 -8.80 31.47
N ARG A 203 -21.87 -9.32 31.40
CA ARG A 203 -23.11 -8.54 31.49
C ARG A 203 -23.20 -7.66 32.76
N ILE A 204 -22.67 -8.13 33.88
CA ILE A 204 -22.66 -7.40 35.16
C ILE A 204 -21.78 -6.14 35.11
N ALA A 205 -20.64 -6.20 34.41
CA ALA A 205 -19.75 -5.05 34.20
C ALA A 205 -20.38 -3.98 33.29
N ILE A 206 -21.20 -4.40 32.33
CA ILE A 206 -21.95 -3.51 31.44
C ILE A 206 -23.08 -2.83 32.20
N GLU A 207 -23.85 -3.57 33.00
CA GLU A 207 -24.96 -3.04 33.80
C GLU A 207 -24.46 -2.06 34.88
N ALA A 208 -23.36 -2.36 35.58
CA ALA A 208 -22.74 -1.45 36.55
C ALA A 208 -22.16 -0.18 35.91
N ALA A 209 -21.57 -0.30 34.71
CA ALA A 209 -21.11 0.87 33.96
C ALA A 209 -22.30 1.74 33.53
N TRP A 210 -23.40 1.15 33.08
CA TRP A 210 -24.61 1.87 32.70
C TRP A 210 -25.28 2.60 33.87
N GLU A 211 -25.26 2.04 35.07
CA GLU A 211 -25.79 2.69 36.27
C GLU A 211 -24.93 3.89 36.70
N GLN A 212 -23.61 3.80 36.52
CA GLN A 212 -22.68 4.93 36.69
C GLN A 212 -22.86 6.01 35.60
N PHE A 213 -23.07 5.61 34.34
CA PHE A 213 -23.40 6.54 33.25
C PHE A 213 -24.76 7.25 33.47
N GLY A 214 -25.76 6.55 34.02
CA GLY A 214 -27.10 7.11 34.29
C GLY A 214 -27.15 8.09 35.46
N SER A 215 -26.21 8.00 36.40
CA SER A 215 -26.12 8.85 37.59
C SER A 215 -25.15 10.04 37.43
N ALA A 216 -24.40 10.09 36.32
CA ALA A 216 -23.45 11.14 35.98
C ALA A 216 -24.13 12.52 35.80
N ARG A 217 -23.66 13.51 36.58
CA ARG A 217 -24.21 14.88 36.56
C ARG A 217 -23.43 15.79 35.61
N THR A 218 -22.17 15.44 35.32
CA THR A 218 -21.26 16.17 34.43
C THR A 218 -20.58 15.21 33.43
N PRO A 219 -20.07 15.70 32.28
CA PRO A 219 -19.34 14.85 31.33
C PRO A 219 -18.10 14.14 31.92
N TRP A 220 -17.50 14.70 32.96
CA TRP A 220 -16.38 14.11 33.70
C TRP A 220 -16.76 12.91 34.57
N ASP A 221 -18.00 12.87 35.05
CA ASP A 221 -18.53 11.70 35.75
C ASP A 221 -18.69 10.51 34.77
N LEU A 222 -18.94 10.78 33.47
CA LEU A 222 -18.99 9.76 32.41
C LEU A 222 -17.60 9.18 32.10
N ALA A 223 -16.55 10.01 32.14
CA ALA A 223 -15.15 9.59 31.89
C ALA A 223 -14.54 8.83 33.08
N ARG A 224 -15.08 9.02 34.29
CA ARG A 224 -14.69 8.29 35.50
C ARG A 224 -15.43 6.96 35.68
N VAL A 225 -16.41 6.67 34.82
CA VAL A 225 -17.08 5.38 34.78
C VAL A 225 -16.02 4.33 34.52
N THR A 226 -15.69 3.62 35.59
CA THR A 226 -14.62 2.65 35.56
C THR A 226 -15.25 1.36 35.10
N LEU A 227 -15.02 0.99 33.84
CA LEU A 227 -15.36 -0.35 33.37
C LEU A 227 -14.62 -1.32 34.28
N PRO A 228 -15.31 -2.21 35.02
CA PRO A 228 -14.66 -3.12 35.96
C PRO A 228 -13.76 -4.12 35.23
N SER A 229 -12.56 -3.69 34.88
CA SER A 229 -11.34 -4.46 34.61
C SER A 229 -10.25 -3.55 34.02
N ALA A 230 -9.59 -2.74 34.86
CA ALA A 230 -8.27 -2.19 34.53
C ALA A 230 -7.18 -2.64 35.52
N GLN A 231 -7.54 -3.33 36.60
CA GLN A 231 -6.59 -3.94 37.53
C GLN A 231 -6.78 -5.46 37.58
N PRO A 232 -5.72 -6.26 37.33
CA PRO A 232 -5.81 -7.73 37.27
C PRO A 232 -6.03 -8.42 38.64
N LEU A 233 -6.09 -7.66 39.73
CA LEU A 233 -6.25 -8.17 41.10
C LEU A 233 -7.72 -8.39 41.53
N TYR A 234 -8.70 -7.99 40.70
CA TYR A 234 -10.13 -8.07 41.07
C TYR A 234 -11.03 -8.65 39.97
N ALA A 235 -10.46 -9.35 38.98
CA ALA A 235 -11.26 -10.07 37.99
C ALA A 235 -11.72 -11.41 38.59
N GLU A 236 -12.79 -11.37 39.37
CA GLU A 236 -13.51 -12.53 39.86
C GLU A 236 -14.48 -12.99 38.76
N GLY A 237 -14.44 -14.28 38.39
CA GLY A 237 -15.37 -14.86 37.43
C GLY A 237 -16.75 -15.12 38.06
N ASP A 238 -17.76 -15.37 37.23
CA ASP A 238 -19.17 -15.59 37.64
C ASP A 238 -19.37 -16.80 38.60
N ASP A 239 -18.33 -17.57 38.93
CA ASP A 239 -18.31 -18.68 39.88
C ASP A 239 -17.50 -18.42 41.18
N GLY A 240 -16.88 -17.26 41.34
CA GLY A 240 -16.26 -16.83 42.61
C GLY A 240 -14.83 -17.32 42.89
N GLU A 241 -14.06 -17.78 41.90
CA GLU A 241 -12.63 -18.08 42.12
C GLU A 241 -11.67 -17.05 41.48
N MET A 242 -10.56 -16.78 42.19
CA MET A 242 -9.62 -15.68 41.94
C MET A 242 -8.24 -16.13 41.40
N GLY A 243 -7.72 -15.37 40.44
CA GLY A 243 -6.30 -15.37 40.04
C GLY A 243 -5.94 -16.44 39.00
N VAL A 244 -5.02 -16.10 38.09
CA VAL A 244 -4.56 -16.96 36.99
C VAL A 244 -3.83 -18.20 37.52
N GLY A 245 -4.57 -19.19 38.01
CA GLY A 245 -4.15 -20.56 38.21
C GLY A 245 -4.58 -21.37 37.01
N ALA A 246 -3.63 -21.87 36.22
CA ALA A 246 -3.80 -22.81 35.08
C ALA A 246 -4.76 -22.42 33.92
N MET A 247 -5.92 -21.81 34.18
CA MET A 247 -7.01 -21.51 33.24
C MET A 247 -6.83 -20.21 32.42
N GLY A 248 -6.10 -19.19 32.89
CA GLY A 248 -5.82 -18.00 32.05
C GLY A 248 -4.94 -18.34 30.84
N ARG A 249 -4.14 -19.41 30.96
CA ARG A 249 -3.43 -20.05 29.85
C ARG A 249 -4.36 -20.88 28.95
N GLU A 250 -5.45 -21.44 29.48
CA GLU A 250 -6.48 -22.12 28.70
C GLU A 250 -7.38 -21.14 27.96
N TYR A 251 -7.68 -19.96 28.51
CA TYR A 251 -8.46 -18.90 27.84
C TYR A 251 -7.72 -18.31 26.64
N LEU A 252 -6.42 -18.04 26.77
CA LEU A 252 -5.55 -17.61 25.66
C LEU A 252 -5.43 -18.67 24.55
N LEU A 253 -5.66 -19.93 24.91
CA LEU A 253 -5.73 -21.06 24.00
C LEU A 253 -7.18 -21.44 23.68
N SER A 254 -8.18 -20.75 24.23
CA SER A 254 -9.57 -21.07 24.05
C SER A 254 -10.00 -20.65 22.66
N PRO A 255 -11.02 -21.30 22.11
CA PRO A 255 -11.32 -21.12 20.72
C PRO A 255 -11.92 -19.72 20.43
N GLU A 256 -12.30 -18.95 21.47
CA GLU A 256 -12.87 -17.60 21.43
C GLU A 256 -11.84 -16.44 21.37
N ALA A 257 -10.55 -16.71 21.52
CA ALA A 257 -9.52 -15.65 21.49
C ALA A 257 -9.23 -15.12 20.06
N PRO A 258 -8.99 -13.80 19.87
CA PRO A 258 -8.73 -13.18 18.55
C PRO A 258 -7.46 -13.68 17.84
N ALA A 259 -7.54 -13.91 16.52
CA ALA A 259 -6.49 -14.52 15.68
C ALA A 259 -5.09 -13.87 15.78
N TRP A 260 -5.03 -12.54 15.94
CA TRP A 260 -3.77 -11.81 16.09
C TRP A 260 -3.04 -12.10 17.41
N ARG A 261 -3.76 -12.53 18.46
CA ARG A 261 -3.13 -12.93 19.74
C ARG A 261 -2.42 -14.28 19.65
N GLY A 262 -2.85 -15.18 18.77
CA GLY A 262 -2.10 -16.41 18.46
C GLY A 262 -0.77 -16.16 17.74
N ALA A 263 -0.68 -15.05 16.99
CA ALA A 263 0.56 -14.62 16.32
C ALA A 263 1.64 -14.15 17.31
N LEU A 264 1.29 -13.79 18.54
CA LEU A 264 2.25 -13.46 19.61
C LEU A 264 3.16 -14.65 19.98
N TYR A 265 2.77 -15.87 19.61
CA TYR A 265 3.56 -17.08 19.83
C TYR A 265 4.39 -17.53 18.61
N ALA A 266 4.49 -16.70 17.56
CA ALA A 266 5.24 -17.02 16.33
C ALA A 266 6.78 -17.01 16.48
N LYS A 267 7.31 -16.47 17.59
CA LYS A 267 8.71 -16.66 18.03
C LYS A 267 8.72 -17.25 19.44
N PRO A 268 8.41 -18.54 19.60
CA PRO A 268 8.32 -19.15 20.90
C PRO A 268 9.72 -19.20 21.55
N ARG A 269 9.80 -18.82 22.83
CA ARG A 269 11.04 -18.89 23.62
C ARG A 269 11.30 -20.30 24.18
N ASP A 270 10.29 -21.19 24.15
CA ASP A 270 10.39 -22.59 24.59
C ASP A 270 9.43 -23.53 23.83
N ALA A 271 9.69 -24.84 23.93
CA ALA A 271 8.97 -25.88 23.20
C ALA A 271 7.50 -26.07 23.61
N VAL A 272 7.13 -25.70 24.84
CA VAL A 272 5.75 -25.83 25.34
C VAL A 272 4.87 -24.74 24.75
N THR A 273 5.42 -23.53 24.64
CA THR A 273 4.78 -22.37 24.02
C THR A 273 4.61 -22.57 22.52
N GLN A 274 5.57 -23.23 21.86
CA GLN A 274 5.47 -23.60 20.46
C GLN A 274 4.30 -24.57 20.19
N ARG A 275 4.21 -25.68 20.95
CA ARG A 275 3.12 -26.67 20.79
C ARG A 275 1.74 -26.03 20.99
N ARG A 276 1.61 -25.14 21.97
CA ARG A 276 0.36 -24.43 22.26
C ARG A 276 -0.05 -23.44 21.16
N GLY A 277 0.91 -22.74 20.55
CA GLY A 277 0.67 -21.90 19.37
C GLY A 277 0.29 -22.70 18.13
N GLU A 278 0.82 -23.93 17.98
CA GLU A 278 0.42 -24.87 16.93
C GLU A 278 -1.01 -25.39 17.16
N ASP A 279 -1.41 -25.72 18.39
CA ASP A 279 -2.78 -26.15 18.72
C ASP A 279 -3.81 -25.05 18.55
N TYR A 280 -3.46 -23.78 18.85
CA TYR A 280 -4.32 -22.64 18.57
C TYR A 280 -4.51 -22.43 17.05
N ARG A 281 -3.42 -22.45 16.27
CA ARG A 281 -3.49 -22.39 14.81
C ARG A 281 -4.35 -23.51 14.24
N ARG A 282 -4.18 -24.74 14.73
CA ARG A 282 -5.00 -25.89 14.34
C ARG A 282 -6.48 -25.65 14.61
N ARG A 283 -6.85 -25.09 15.77
CA ARG A 283 -8.25 -24.77 16.11
C ARG A 283 -8.85 -23.61 15.31
N GLN A 284 -8.08 -22.56 15.03
CA GLN A 284 -8.52 -21.46 14.16
C GLN A 284 -8.71 -21.93 12.72
N THR A 285 -7.78 -22.72 12.20
CA THR A 285 -7.95 -23.39 10.91
C THR A 285 -9.18 -24.29 10.92
N THR A 286 -9.43 -25.04 11.99
CA THR A 286 -10.63 -25.89 12.12
C THR A 286 -11.92 -25.04 12.10
N ARG A 287 -11.97 -23.90 12.80
CA ARG A 287 -13.14 -23.00 12.79
C ARG A 287 -13.35 -22.30 11.45
N ALA A 288 -12.28 -21.84 10.82
CA ALA A 288 -12.35 -21.27 9.48
C ALA A 288 -12.84 -22.31 8.47
N ASN A 289 -12.36 -23.55 8.57
CA ASN A 289 -12.84 -24.68 7.78
C ASN A 289 -14.31 -24.99 8.08
N GLN A 290 -14.75 -24.97 9.34
CA GLN A 290 -16.17 -25.18 9.68
C GLN A 290 -17.09 -24.07 9.15
N ARG A 291 -16.64 -22.81 9.16
CA ARG A 291 -17.40 -21.70 8.56
C ARG A 291 -17.48 -21.88 7.05
N LEU A 292 -16.36 -22.21 6.42
CA LEU A 292 -16.29 -22.51 5.01
C LEU A 292 -17.19 -23.70 4.65
N GLU A 293 -17.19 -24.77 5.44
CA GLU A 293 -18.07 -25.94 5.27
C GLU A 293 -19.53 -25.53 5.33
N ARG A 294 -19.95 -24.70 6.28
CA ARG A 294 -21.33 -24.19 6.34
C ARG A 294 -21.69 -23.31 5.14
N GLU A 295 -20.81 -22.39 4.76
CA GLU A 295 -21.05 -21.56 3.57
C GLU A 295 -21.13 -22.39 2.29
N LEU A 296 -20.37 -23.49 2.21
CA LEU A 296 -20.47 -24.47 1.13
C LEU A 296 -21.78 -25.26 1.20
N GLU A 297 -22.19 -25.71 2.38
CA GLU A 297 -23.47 -26.40 2.60
C GLU A 297 -24.66 -25.51 2.20
N ASP A 298 -24.66 -24.24 2.63
CA ASP A 298 -25.70 -23.26 2.28
C ASP A 298 -25.72 -23.01 0.76
N ALA A 299 -24.56 -22.83 0.13
CA ALA A 299 -24.48 -22.65 -1.32
C ALA A 299 -24.92 -23.93 -2.08
N VAL A 300 -24.60 -25.12 -1.56
CA VAL A 300 -25.07 -26.41 -2.12
C VAL A 300 -26.56 -26.60 -1.90
N HIS A 301 -27.13 -26.09 -0.82
CA HIS A 301 -28.56 -26.09 -0.61
C HIS A 301 -29.25 -25.16 -1.63
N ASP A 302 -28.76 -23.93 -1.77
CA ASP A 302 -29.35 -22.91 -2.63
C ASP A 302 -29.23 -23.24 -4.13
N ILE A 303 -28.14 -23.86 -4.56
CA ILE A 303 -27.96 -24.29 -5.97
C ILE A 303 -28.95 -25.37 -6.39
N ASN A 304 -29.37 -26.21 -5.44
CA ASN A 304 -30.38 -27.26 -5.60
C ASN A 304 -31.81 -26.76 -5.34
N GLY A 305 -31.97 -25.54 -4.83
CA GLY A 305 -33.25 -24.91 -4.57
C GLY A 305 -34.06 -24.61 -5.84
N ARG A 306 -35.32 -24.20 -5.67
CA ARG A 306 -36.22 -23.84 -6.80
C ARG A 306 -36.06 -22.39 -7.25
N VAL A 307 -35.54 -21.52 -6.39
CA VAL A 307 -35.47 -20.08 -6.63
C VAL A 307 -34.28 -19.76 -7.54
N ARG A 308 -34.57 -19.35 -8.79
CA ARG A 308 -33.54 -19.07 -9.81
C ARG A 308 -32.46 -18.09 -9.36
N SER A 309 -32.84 -17.00 -8.68
CA SER A 309 -31.89 -15.99 -8.20
C SER A 309 -30.94 -16.54 -7.14
N ALA A 310 -31.45 -17.36 -6.21
CA ALA A 310 -30.64 -18.06 -5.20
C ALA A 310 -29.65 -19.03 -5.85
N ARG A 311 -30.11 -19.83 -6.82
CA ARG A 311 -29.23 -20.74 -7.60
C ARG A 311 -28.09 -20.00 -8.30
N LEU A 312 -28.39 -18.86 -8.93
CA LEU A 312 -27.37 -18.03 -9.59
C LEU A 312 -26.38 -17.41 -8.60
N ALA A 313 -26.87 -16.94 -7.44
CA ALA A 313 -26.02 -16.40 -6.38
C ALA A 313 -25.09 -17.49 -5.82
N ALA A 314 -25.63 -18.67 -5.53
CA ALA A 314 -24.88 -19.83 -5.05
C ALA A 314 -23.78 -20.26 -6.03
N ILE A 315 -24.08 -20.38 -7.33
CA ILE A 315 -23.07 -20.73 -8.35
C ILE A 315 -21.91 -19.72 -8.35
N ARG A 316 -22.22 -18.42 -8.27
CA ARG A 316 -21.19 -17.37 -8.23
C ARG A 316 -20.39 -17.42 -6.94
N GLN A 317 -21.05 -17.63 -5.81
CA GLN A 317 -20.42 -17.75 -4.50
C GLN A 317 -19.44 -18.94 -4.45
N LEU A 318 -19.85 -20.11 -4.96
CA LEU A 318 -18.96 -21.27 -5.12
C LEU A 318 -17.72 -20.94 -5.98
N GLY A 319 -17.89 -20.09 -6.99
CA GLY A 319 -16.78 -19.59 -7.82
C GLY A 319 -15.79 -18.67 -7.11
N MET A 320 -16.26 -17.89 -6.14
CA MET A 320 -15.40 -17.01 -5.34
C MET A 320 -14.66 -17.78 -4.24
N ILE A 321 -15.33 -18.80 -3.67
CA ILE A 321 -14.78 -19.59 -2.56
C ILE A 321 -13.55 -20.39 -3.02
N GLY A 322 -13.52 -20.84 -4.27
CA GLY A 322 -12.26 -21.12 -4.97
C GLY A 322 -11.60 -22.51 -4.87
N PRO A 323 -12.08 -23.55 -4.16
CA PRO A 323 -11.45 -24.86 -4.27
C PRO A 323 -11.88 -25.59 -5.56
N THR A 324 -10.90 -26.12 -6.29
CA THR A 324 -11.09 -27.00 -7.46
C THR A 324 -11.98 -28.21 -7.16
N GLN A 325 -12.10 -28.59 -5.89
CA GLN A 325 -12.95 -29.67 -5.39
C GLN A 325 -14.46 -29.42 -5.58
N LEU A 326 -14.89 -28.19 -5.89
CA LEU A 326 -16.29 -27.87 -6.18
C LEU A 326 -16.70 -28.19 -7.62
N ALA A 327 -15.76 -28.56 -8.49
CA ALA A 327 -16.04 -28.85 -9.90
C ALA A 327 -17.07 -29.99 -10.12
N PRO A 328 -17.03 -31.12 -9.37
CA PRO A 328 -18.04 -32.16 -9.50
C PRO A 328 -19.46 -31.70 -9.12
N ILE A 329 -19.58 -30.77 -8.17
CA ILE A 329 -20.87 -30.21 -7.71
C ILE A 329 -21.48 -29.33 -8.80
N LEU A 330 -20.66 -28.57 -9.53
CA LEU A 330 -21.12 -27.66 -10.59
C LEU A 330 -21.35 -28.35 -11.94
N LYS A 331 -20.74 -29.52 -12.19
CA LYS A 331 -20.80 -30.24 -13.47
C LYS A 331 -22.23 -30.59 -13.92
N PRO A 332 -23.16 -31.05 -13.05
CA PRO A 332 -24.55 -31.30 -13.43
C PRO A 332 -25.31 -30.04 -13.89
N PHE A 333 -24.81 -28.85 -13.53
CA PHE A 333 -25.47 -27.59 -13.87
C PHE A 333 -25.06 -27.02 -15.24
N VAL A 334 -24.02 -27.59 -15.87
CA VAL A 334 -23.46 -27.14 -17.16
C VAL A 334 -24.45 -27.30 -18.32
N ASP A 335 -25.34 -28.28 -18.23
CA ASP A 335 -26.30 -28.67 -19.27
C ASP A 335 -27.76 -28.53 -18.80
N GLN A 336 -28.01 -27.67 -17.80
CA GLN A 336 -29.36 -27.34 -17.34
C GLN A 336 -30.18 -26.62 -18.42
N GLU A 337 -31.49 -26.86 -18.46
CA GLU A 337 -32.42 -26.18 -19.37
C GLU A 337 -32.40 -24.65 -19.21
N ASP A 338 -32.21 -24.15 -17.97
CA ASP A 338 -32.02 -22.71 -17.75
C ASP A 338 -30.63 -22.26 -18.24
N ARG A 339 -30.63 -21.65 -19.42
CA ARG A 339 -29.43 -21.09 -20.07
C ARG A 339 -28.58 -20.19 -19.18
N LYS A 340 -29.17 -19.41 -18.26
CA LYS A 340 -28.39 -18.51 -17.38
C LYS A 340 -27.62 -19.31 -16.33
N ILE A 341 -28.22 -20.38 -15.81
CA ILE A 341 -27.59 -21.29 -14.83
C ILE A 341 -26.48 -22.07 -15.51
N ALA A 342 -26.73 -22.63 -16.70
CA ALA A 342 -25.73 -23.33 -17.50
C ALA A 342 -24.51 -22.44 -17.81
N LEU A 343 -24.75 -21.18 -18.22
CA LEU A 343 -23.67 -20.23 -18.49
C LEU A 343 -22.87 -19.91 -17.23
N ALA A 344 -23.54 -19.62 -16.12
CA ALA A 344 -22.88 -19.31 -14.85
C ALA A 344 -22.04 -20.49 -14.34
N ALA A 345 -22.55 -21.73 -14.44
CA ALA A 345 -21.83 -22.94 -14.06
C ALA A 345 -20.58 -23.15 -14.92
N ARG A 346 -20.67 -22.95 -16.25
CA ARG A 346 -19.52 -23.04 -17.17
C ARG A 346 -18.44 -22.01 -16.84
N GLN A 347 -18.83 -20.75 -16.62
CA GLN A 347 -17.89 -19.67 -16.25
C GLN A 347 -17.22 -19.94 -14.90
N THR A 348 -18.00 -20.43 -13.94
CA THR A 348 -17.49 -20.78 -12.61
C THR A 348 -16.51 -21.94 -12.68
N LEU A 349 -16.83 -23.00 -13.43
CA LEU A 349 -15.92 -24.12 -13.65
C LEU A 349 -14.63 -23.70 -14.35
N ARG A 350 -14.68 -22.77 -15.32
CA ARG A 350 -13.47 -22.19 -15.94
C ARG A 350 -12.63 -21.41 -14.93
N THR A 351 -13.29 -20.66 -14.05
CA THR A 351 -12.62 -19.89 -12.99
C THR A 351 -11.95 -20.82 -11.98
N LEU A 352 -12.66 -21.83 -11.49
CA LEU A 352 -12.15 -22.82 -10.53
C LEU A 352 -11.04 -23.68 -11.12
N ALA A 353 -11.11 -24.02 -12.40
CA ALA A 353 -10.04 -24.73 -13.09
C ALA A 353 -8.81 -23.85 -13.37
N GLY A 354 -8.83 -22.57 -12.98
CA GLY A 354 -7.77 -21.61 -13.27
C GLY A 354 -7.58 -21.33 -14.76
N VAL A 355 -8.53 -21.75 -15.60
CA VAL A 355 -8.42 -21.69 -17.07
C VAL A 355 -8.47 -20.24 -17.56
N ASP A 356 -9.26 -19.38 -16.90
CA ASP A 356 -9.46 -17.99 -17.33
C ASP A 356 -8.43 -17.01 -16.71
N LEU A 357 -7.67 -17.40 -15.67
CA LEU A 357 -6.73 -16.47 -15.04
C LEU A 357 -5.58 -16.06 -15.98
N PRO A 358 -4.91 -17.00 -16.69
CA PRO A 358 -3.89 -16.64 -17.67
C PRO A 358 -4.45 -15.74 -18.76
N ASP A 359 -5.67 -16.03 -19.23
CA ASP A 359 -6.29 -15.29 -20.33
C ASP A 359 -6.71 -13.87 -19.87
N LYS A 360 -7.14 -13.69 -18.62
CA LYS A 360 -7.39 -12.36 -18.01
C LYS A 360 -6.11 -11.56 -17.83
N ILE A 361 -5.03 -12.18 -17.34
CA ILE A 361 -3.73 -11.52 -17.19
C ILE A 361 -3.19 -11.15 -18.58
N LEU A 362 -3.40 -12.00 -19.59
CA LEU A 362 -2.99 -11.73 -20.96
C LEU A 362 -3.78 -10.56 -21.56
N ALA A 363 -5.11 -10.54 -21.40
CA ALA A 363 -5.93 -9.41 -21.82
C ALA A 363 -5.48 -8.10 -21.16
N PHE A 364 -5.16 -8.12 -19.86
CA PHE A 364 -4.58 -6.97 -19.16
C PHE A 364 -3.21 -6.58 -19.74
N ALA A 365 -2.35 -7.54 -20.07
CA ALA A 365 -1.02 -7.28 -20.64
C ALA A 365 -1.09 -6.73 -22.08
N GLU A 366 -2.10 -7.13 -22.85
CA GLU A 366 -2.33 -6.71 -24.24
C GLU A 366 -3.03 -5.34 -24.33
N SER A 367 -3.86 -4.97 -23.35
CA SER A 367 -4.57 -3.68 -23.33
C SER A 367 -3.62 -2.48 -23.34
N ARG A 368 -3.90 -1.50 -24.23
CA ARG A 368 -3.14 -0.24 -24.32
C ARG A 368 -3.55 0.78 -23.27
N ASP A 369 -4.68 0.56 -22.60
CA ASP A 369 -5.23 1.48 -21.59
C ASP A 369 -4.45 1.41 -20.26
N HIS A 370 -3.64 0.37 -20.10
CA HIS A 370 -2.81 0.18 -18.92
C HIS A 370 -1.38 0.68 -19.15
N GLU A 371 -0.78 1.23 -18.09
CA GLU A 371 0.61 1.67 -18.09
C GLU A 371 1.56 0.53 -18.49
N ALA A 372 2.53 0.81 -19.36
CA ALA A 372 3.48 -0.18 -19.87
C ALA A 372 4.21 -0.96 -18.77
N ARG A 373 4.49 -0.32 -17.63
CA ARG A 373 5.11 -0.98 -16.47
C ARG A 373 4.22 -2.08 -15.89
N ARG A 374 2.92 -1.83 -15.73
CA ARG A 374 1.95 -2.81 -15.23
C ARG A 374 1.75 -3.94 -16.23
N ARG A 375 1.69 -3.61 -17.51
CA ARG A 375 1.62 -4.60 -18.60
C ARG A 375 2.85 -5.50 -18.64
N GLY A 376 4.05 -4.93 -18.48
CA GLY A 376 5.30 -5.68 -18.39
C GLY A 376 5.32 -6.65 -17.20
N LEU A 377 4.79 -6.24 -16.05
CA LEU A 377 4.62 -7.13 -14.89
C LEU A 377 3.64 -8.28 -15.19
N ALA A 378 2.51 -7.99 -15.82
CA ALA A 378 1.54 -9.01 -16.21
C ALA A 378 2.13 -10.04 -17.17
N TYR A 379 2.87 -9.61 -18.20
CA TYR A 379 3.60 -10.52 -19.08
C TYR A 379 4.66 -11.33 -18.32
N ARG A 380 5.34 -10.73 -17.34
CA ARG A 380 6.31 -11.44 -16.51
C ARG A 380 5.64 -12.53 -15.66
N VAL A 381 4.51 -12.24 -15.03
CA VAL A 381 3.71 -13.23 -14.29
C VAL A 381 3.28 -14.37 -15.22
N LEU A 382 2.82 -14.05 -16.43
CA LEU A 382 2.51 -15.07 -17.42
C LEU A 382 3.73 -15.90 -17.82
N ALA A 383 4.91 -15.29 -17.97
CA ALA A 383 6.12 -16.02 -18.32
C ALA A 383 6.59 -16.94 -17.19
N GLU A 384 6.50 -16.49 -15.93
CA GLU A 384 6.94 -17.25 -14.76
C GLU A 384 5.97 -18.40 -14.41
N TYR A 385 4.66 -18.16 -14.48
CA TYR A 385 3.66 -19.12 -13.98
C TYR A 385 2.87 -19.84 -15.08
N TYR A 386 2.82 -19.29 -16.30
CA TYR A 386 2.02 -19.80 -17.41
C TYR A 386 2.80 -19.77 -18.75
N PRO A 387 4.02 -20.35 -18.83
CA PRO A 387 4.93 -20.17 -19.96
C PRO A 387 4.33 -20.57 -21.31
N ALA A 388 3.46 -21.60 -21.34
CA ALA A 388 2.74 -22.01 -22.56
C ALA A 388 1.91 -20.87 -23.18
N ARG A 389 1.33 -19.98 -22.36
CA ARG A 389 0.56 -18.83 -22.86
C ARG A 389 1.44 -17.69 -23.39
N ILE A 390 2.67 -17.57 -22.89
CA ILE A 390 3.63 -16.58 -23.39
C ILE A 390 4.32 -17.05 -24.66
N ARG A 391 4.61 -18.34 -24.80
CA ARG A 391 5.34 -18.90 -25.94
C ARG A 391 4.75 -18.44 -27.29
N ASP A 392 3.43 -18.52 -27.42
CA ASP A 392 2.71 -18.13 -28.65
C ASP A 392 2.69 -16.61 -28.88
N ARG A 393 3.09 -15.83 -27.87
CA ARG A 393 3.16 -14.37 -27.90
C ARG A 393 4.59 -13.83 -27.98
N LEU A 394 5.62 -14.66 -27.83
CA LEU A 394 7.02 -14.21 -27.81
C LEU A 394 7.41 -13.43 -29.06
N THR A 395 6.94 -13.84 -30.25
CA THR A 395 7.17 -13.13 -31.51
C THR A 395 6.61 -11.72 -31.50
N MET A 396 5.40 -11.53 -30.93
CA MET A 396 4.78 -10.22 -30.78
C MET A 396 5.49 -9.38 -29.71
N ILE A 397 5.84 -9.99 -28.57
CA ILE A 397 6.52 -9.27 -27.48
C ILE A 397 7.92 -8.82 -27.92
N ARG A 398 8.63 -9.62 -28.72
CA ARG A 398 9.95 -9.29 -29.28
C ARG A 398 9.97 -7.97 -30.07
N VAL A 399 8.86 -7.64 -30.74
CA VAL A 399 8.72 -6.40 -31.52
C VAL A 399 7.84 -5.36 -30.83
N ASN A 400 7.62 -5.50 -29.51
CA ASN A 400 6.76 -4.57 -28.78
C ASN A 400 7.31 -3.13 -28.88
N PRO A 401 6.45 -2.12 -29.13
CA PRO A 401 6.86 -0.73 -29.22
C PRO A 401 7.44 -0.17 -27.91
N ASP A 402 7.14 -0.78 -26.77
CA ASP A 402 7.70 -0.42 -25.47
C ASP A 402 8.75 -1.44 -25.02
N ALA A 403 10.03 -1.05 -25.07
CA ALA A 403 11.14 -1.90 -24.70
C ALA A 403 11.14 -2.27 -23.19
N ARG A 404 10.43 -1.50 -22.34
CA ARG A 404 10.30 -1.81 -20.90
C ARG A 404 9.51 -3.10 -20.67
N ILE A 405 8.52 -3.39 -21.52
CA ILE A 405 7.75 -4.64 -21.47
C ILE A 405 8.68 -5.82 -21.75
N GLN A 406 9.48 -5.72 -22.83
CA GLN A 406 10.44 -6.76 -23.20
C GLN A 406 11.45 -7.00 -22.07
N ARG A 407 11.98 -5.91 -21.49
CA ARG A 407 12.93 -5.98 -20.39
C ARG A 407 12.36 -6.68 -19.16
N GLY A 408 11.08 -6.42 -18.85
CA GLY A 408 10.39 -7.07 -17.74
C GLY A 408 10.27 -8.59 -17.88
N ILE A 409 10.14 -9.09 -19.11
CA ILE A 409 9.92 -10.53 -19.37
C ILE A 409 11.21 -11.33 -19.56
N ILE A 410 12.28 -10.69 -20.05
CA ILE A 410 13.55 -11.37 -20.40
C ILE A 410 14.03 -12.30 -19.29
N PRO A 411 14.10 -11.88 -18.00
CA PRO A 411 14.58 -12.76 -16.93
C PRO A 411 13.82 -14.09 -16.85
N ALA A 412 12.52 -14.09 -17.14
CA ALA A 412 11.65 -15.28 -17.04
C ALA A 412 11.73 -16.16 -18.29
N VAL A 413 11.93 -15.59 -19.48
CA VAL A 413 11.92 -16.34 -20.76
C VAL A 413 13.30 -16.81 -21.21
N VAL A 414 14.39 -16.30 -20.62
CA VAL A 414 15.79 -16.69 -20.94
C VAL A 414 15.98 -18.22 -20.98
N PRO A 415 15.51 -19.01 -19.99
CA PRO A 415 15.70 -20.46 -20.00
C PRO A 415 15.04 -21.15 -21.21
N GLU A 416 13.95 -20.57 -21.73
CA GLU A 416 13.16 -21.14 -22.82
C GLU A 416 13.72 -20.75 -24.19
N VAL A 417 14.16 -19.49 -24.36
CA VAL A 417 14.60 -18.98 -25.67
C VAL A 417 16.08 -19.21 -25.94
N GLY A 418 16.88 -19.41 -24.89
CA GLY A 418 18.33 -19.63 -24.99
C GLY A 418 19.11 -18.48 -25.64
N ALA A 419 20.37 -18.76 -26.01
CA ALA A 419 21.29 -17.79 -26.59
C ALA A 419 20.79 -17.23 -27.94
N ALA A 420 20.33 -18.12 -28.84
CA ALA A 420 19.82 -17.75 -30.15
C ALA A 420 18.58 -16.83 -30.04
N GLY A 421 17.68 -17.13 -29.10
CA GLY A 421 16.52 -16.29 -28.84
C GLY A 421 16.89 -14.91 -28.34
N LEU A 422 17.80 -14.80 -27.37
CA LEU A 422 18.29 -13.50 -26.88
C LEU A 422 19.00 -12.70 -27.97
N ALA A 423 19.80 -13.36 -28.83
CA ALA A 423 20.42 -12.72 -29.99
C ALA A 423 19.35 -12.20 -30.97
N SER A 424 18.27 -12.95 -31.16
CA SER A 424 17.11 -12.52 -31.95
C SER A 424 16.38 -11.32 -31.32
N PHE A 425 16.24 -11.28 -29.98
CA PHE A 425 15.74 -10.08 -29.28
C PHE A 425 16.65 -8.87 -29.51
N LEU A 426 17.96 -9.02 -29.44
CA LEU A 426 18.88 -7.90 -29.69
C LEU A 426 18.77 -7.40 -31.14
N ALA A 427 18.67 -8.30 -32.11
CA ALA A 427 18.52 -7.97 -33.53
C ALA A 427 17.18 -7.30 -33.85
N ALA A 428 16.09 -7.72 -33.20
CA ALA A 428 14.76 -7.14 -33.37
C ALA A 428 14.61 -5.73 -32.75
N ASN A 429 15.62 -5.28 -32.00
CA ASN A 429 15.59 -4.01 -31.29
C ASN A 429 16.70 -3.04 -31.77
N PRO A 430 16.87 -2.77 -33.08
CA PRO A 430 17.98 -1.95 -33.57
C PRO A 430 17.95 -0.54 -32.97
N TRP A 431 19.12 0.10 -32.89
CA TRP A 431 19.20 1.50 -32.52
C TRP A 431 18.51 2.36 -33.59
N PRO A 432 17.65 3.32 -33.23
CA PRO A 432 16.94 4.14 -34.20
C PRO A 432 17.91 4.94 -35.06
N THR A 433 17.54 5.12 -36.34
CA THR A 433 18.15 6.12 -37.22
C THR A 433 17.67 7.53 -36.84
N ASN A 434 18.36 8.57 -37.31
CA ASN A 434 18.09 9.96 -36.94
C ASN A 434 16.62 10.40 -37.09
N ASP A 435 15.84 9.73 -37.94
CA ASP A 435 14.45 10.09 -38.24
C ASP A 435 13.42 9.39 -37.34
N THR A 436 13.83 8.45 -36.48
CA THR A 436 12.90 7.69 -35.62
C THR A 436 13.18 7.98 -34.14
N PRO A 437 12.18 8.42 -33.35
CA PRO A 437 12.37 8.59 -31.91
C PRO A 437 12.71 7.25 -31.25
N ALA A 438 13.66 7.28 -30.32
CA ALA A 438 14.04 6.09 -29.56
C ALA A 438 12.84 5.55 -28.76
N ARG A 439 12.61 4.24 -28.85
CA ARG A 439 11.56 3.57 -28.06
C ARG A 439 11.85 3.73 -26.56
N PRO A 440 10.84 3.96 -25.71
CA PRO A 440 11.02 4.06 -24.27
C PRO A 440 11.72 2.82 -23.70
N GLY A 441 12.83 3.02 -22.97
CA GLY A 441 13.59 1.94 -22.33
C GLY A 441 14.46 1.09 -23.25
N LEU A 442 14.66 1.50 -24.52
CA LEU A 442 15.40 0.71 -25.51
C LEU A 442 16.88 0.54 -25.16
N LEU A 443 17.53 1.61 -24.67
CA LEU A 443 18.95 1.56 -24.30
C LEU A 443 19.19 0.55 -23.19
N GLU A 444 18.37 0.59 -22.13
CA GLU A 444 18.47 -0.31 -20.99
C GLU A 444 18.18 -1.76 -21.39
N LEU A 445 17.20 -1.98 -22.26
CA LEU A 445 16.90 -3.29 -22.82
C LEU A 445 18.11 -3.84 -23.60
N ARG A 446 18.68 -3.05 -24.51
CA ARG A 446 19.81 -3.49 -25.35
C ARG A 446 21.03 -3.80 -24.50
N ILE A 447 21.40 -2.94 -23.55
CA ILE A 447 22.50 -3.19 -22.62
C ILE A 447 22.27 -4.50 -21.85
N GLU A 448 21.07 -4.71 -21.30
CA GLU A 448 20.75 -5.95 -20.57
C GLU A 448 20.87 -7.20 -21.46
N LEU A 449 20.40 -7.14 -22.70
CA LEU A 449 20.55 -8.22 -23.68
C LEU A 449 22.02 -8.50 -23.97
N ILE A 450 22.83 -7.47 -24.23
CA ILE A 450 24.26 -7.58 -24.51
C ILE A 450 24.99 -8.24 -23.33
N GLU A 451 24.74 -7.78 -22.11
CA GLU A 451 25.37 -8.32 -20.90
C GLU A 451 24.96 -9.78 -20.61
N ARG A 452 23.72 -10.17 -20.94
CA ARG A 452 23.28 -11.56 -20.84
C ARG A 452 23.96 -12.44 -21.88
N LEU A 453 24.00 -12.00 -23.15
CA LEU A 453 24.71 -12.72 -24.21
C LEU A 453 26.20 -12.89 -23.90
N ALA A 454 26.84 -11.83 -23.40
CA ALA A 454 28.23 -11.84 -22.98
C ALA A 454 28.53 -12.90 -21.91
N ARG A 455 27.63 -13.08 -20.94
CA ARG A 455 27.78 -14.10 -19.88
C ARG A 455 27.63 -15.53 -20.39
N MET A 456 26.90 -15.73 -21.49
CA MET A 456 26.73 -17.06 -22.08
C MET A 456 27.96 -17.50 -22.88
N THR A 457 28.71 -16.54 -23.46
CA THR A 457 29.88 -16.79 -24.32
C THR A 457 29.63 -17.78 -25.47
N ASP A 458 28.36 -17.96 -25.86
CA ASP A 458 27.96 -18.91 -26.90
C ASP A 458 28.33 -18.35 -28.29
N PRO A 459 29.13 -19.06 -29.11
CA PRO A 459 29.53 -18.62 -30.44
C PRO A 459 28.37 -18.20 -31.35
N ILE A 460 27.16 -18.75 -31.16
CA ILE A 460 25.97 -18.41 -31.97
C ILE A 460 25.54 -16.94 -31.80
N THR A 461 25.93 -16.31 -30.69
CA THR A 461 25.55 -14.93 -30.34
C THR A 461 26.50 -13.89 -30.92
N LEU A 462 27.72 -14.29 -31.27
CA LEU A 462 28.78 -13.40 -31.74
C LEU A 462 28.36 -12.58 -32.98
N PRO A 463 27.69 -13.15 -34.01
CA PRO A 463 27.23 -12.37 -35.16
C PRO A 463 26.29 -11.22 -34.78
N ALA A 464 25.37 -11.43 -33.84
CA ALA A 464 24.43 -10.40 -33.40
C ALA A 464 25.13 -9.27 -32.63
N LEU A 465 26.09 -9.60 -31.77
CA LEU A 465 26.91 -8.62 -31.05
C LEU A 465 27.78 -7.79 -32.01
N MET A 466 28.44 -8.45 -32.98
CA MET A 466 29.23 -7.76 -34.01
C MET A 466 28.36 -6.84 -34.89
N ALA A 467 27.17 -7.31 -35.29
CA ALA A 467 26.23 -6.51 -36.07
C ALA A 467 25.74 -5.28 -35.28
N ALA A 468 25.41 -5.46 -34.00
CA ALA A 468 25.04 -4.36 -33.11
C ALA A 468 26.18 -3.33 -32.97
N PHE A 469 27.43 -3.79 -32.84
CA PHE A 469 28.59 -2.91 -32.70
C PHE A 469 28.95 -2.14 -33.96
N ARG A 470 28.66 -2.72 -35.13
CA ARG A 470 28.89 -2.09 -36.44
C ARG A 470 27.71 -1.23 -36.92
N ALA A 471 26.62 -1.15 -36.17
CA ALA A 471 25.39 -0.47 -36.55
C ALA A 471 25.61 0.99 -36.97
N GLN A 472 24.77 1.48 -37.87
CA GLN A 472 24.70 2.88 -38.29
C GLN A 472 23.28 3.42 -38.09
N PRO A 473 23.08 4.53 -37.36
CA PRO A 473 24.11 5.33 -36.68
C PRO A 473 24.83 4.55 -35.57
N ALA A 474 26.01 5.03 -35.16
CA ALA A 474 26.79 4.37 -34.12
C ALA A 474 25.96 4.27 -32.81
N PRO A 475 26.05 3.14 -32.08
CA PRO A 475 25.35 3.00 -30.81
C PRO A 475 25.79 4.07 -29.80
N PRO A 476 24.95 4.40 -28.80
CA PRO A 476 25.33 5.33 -27.74
C PRO A 476 26.56 4.86 -26.96
N PRO A 477 27.32 5.77 -26.32
CA PRO A 477 28.53 5.42 -25.59
C PRO A 477 28.35 4.31 -24.55
N ALA A 478 27.21 4.29 -23.84
CA ALA A 478 26.90 3.25 -22.86
C ALA A 478 26.71 1.86 -23.50
N GLU A 479 26.03 1.81 -24.65
CA GLU A 479 25.85 0.55 -25.39
C GLU A 479 27.16 0.10 -26.03
N MET A 480 27.93 1.03 -26.59
CA MET A 480 29.28 0.79 -27.11
C MET A 480 30.19 0.16 -26.06
N LEU A 481 30.19 0.69 -24.82
CA LEU A 481 30.97 0.13 -23.73
C LEU A 481 30.54 -1.31 -23.38
N ALA A 482 29.23 -1.56 -23.34
CA ALA A 482 28.69 -2.91 -23.10
C ALA A 482 29.09 -3.89 -24.21
N LEU A 483 29.00 -3.48 -25.47
CA LEU A 483 29.39 -4.29 -26.64
C LEU A 483 30.90 -4.57 -26.66
N SER A 484 31.73 -3.57 -26.36
CA SER A 484 33.18 -3.74 -26.27
C SER A 484 33.54 -4.78 -25.21
N ARG A 485 32.96 -4.67 -24.01
CA ARG A 485 33.15 -5.66 -22.93
C ARG A 485 32.67 -7.05 -23.35
N ALA A 486 31.52 -7.13 -24.02
CA ALA A 486 30.97 -8.40 -24.50
C ALA A 486 31.90 -9.06 -25.52
N LEU A 487 32.39 -8.31 -26.54
CA LEU A 487 33.26 -8.84 -27.59
C LEU A 487 34.63 -9.27 -27.06
N VAL A 488 35.19 -8.57 -26.06
CA VAL A 488 36.44 -8.98 -25.40
C VAL A 488 36.33 -10.35 -24.73
N ALA A 489 35.14 -10.73 -24.25
CA ALA A 489 34.93 -12.03 -23.63
C ALA A 489 35.01 -13.21 -24.63
N PHE A 490 34.86 -12.96 -25.94
CA PHE A 490 34.98 -13.98 -26.97
C PHE A 490 36.45 -14.17 -27.40
N ARG A 491 36.93 -15.41 -27.36
CA ARG A 491 38.25 -15.79 -27.89
C ARG A 491 38.28 -15.95 -29.43
N ASP A 492 37.25 -15.49 -30.13
CA ASP A 492 37.14 -15.58 -31.59
C ASP A 492 37.91 -14.42 -32.27
N PRO A 493 38.82 -14.69 -33.22
CA PRO A 493 39.57 -13.65 -33.94
C PRO A 493 38.68 -12.61 -34.63
N ARG A 494 37.44 -12.97 -35.02
CA ARG A 494 36.48 -12.05 -35.64
C ARG A 494 36.01 -10.96 -34.67
N ALA A 495 35.88 -11.28 -33.38
CA ALA A 495 35.54 -10.31 -32.33
C ALA A 495 36.65 -9.26 -32.19
N GLN A 496 37.91 -9.70 -32.16
CA GLN A 496 39.08 -8.82 -32.06
C GLN A 496 39.21 -7.89 -33.28
N ARG A 497 39.02 -8.42 -34.49
CA ARG A 497 39.00 -7.58 -35.70
C ARG A 497 37.90 -6.53 -35.66
N THR A 498 36.71 -6.88 -35.17
CA THR A 498 35.58 -5.95 -35.04
C THR A 498 35.85 -4.83 -34.04
N LEU A 499 36.53 -5.13 -32.92
CA LEU A 499 36.99 -4.12 -31.96
C LEU A 499 37.96 -3.13 -32.61
N LEU A 500 38.96 -3.62 -33.35
CA LEU A 500 39.95 -2.80 -34.04
C LEU A 500 39.34 -1.93 -35.15
N GLU A 501 38.43 -2.50 -35.95
CA GLU A 501 37.74 -1.77 -37.03
C GLU A 501 36.95 -0.55 -36.50
N VAL A 502 36.29 -0.72 -35.35
CA VAL A 502 35.48 0.36 -34.78
C VAL A 502 36.34 1.37 -34.03
N ALA A 503 37.42 0.95 -33.35
CA ALA A 503 38.40 1.88 -32.77
C ALA A 503 38.98 2.83 -33.83
N GLY A 504 39.32 2.30 -35.01
CA GLY A 504 39.80 3.11 -36.14
C GLY A 504 38.80 4.15 -36.68
N ARG A 505 37.49 4.03 -36.36
CA ARG A 505 36.48 5.07 -36.69
C ARG A 505 36.55 6.27 -35.75
N PHE A 506 36.97 6.09 -34.51
CA PHE A 506 37.08 7.16 -33.52
C PHE A 506 38.43 7.86 -33.56
N GLU A 507 39.48 7.20 -34.04
CA GLU A 507 40.82 7.79 -34.19
C GLU A 507 40.97 8.69 -35.42
N ARG A 508 40.06 8.60 -36.40
CA ARG A 508 40.04 9.54 -37.52
C ARG A 508 39.36 10.84 -37.05
N PRO A 509 40.07 11.97 -36.94
CA PRO A 509 39.40 13.24 -36.74
C PRO A 509 38.37 13.40 -37.85
N ALA A 510 37.13 13.71 -37.47
CA ALA A 510 36.12 14.15 -38.43
C ALA A 510 36.63 15.46 -39.01
N ILE A 511 37.35 15.38 -40.14
CA ILE A 511 37.78 16.56 -40.88
C ILE A 511 36.49 17.16 -41.46
N PRO A 512 36.12 18.39 -41.09
CA PRO A 512 35.01 19.09 -41.73
C PRO A 512 35.29 19.40 -43.20
#